data_AF-A0A8T7JRY5-F1
#
_entry.id   AF-A0A8T7JRY5-F1
#
_cell.length_a   1.000
_cell.length_b   1.000
_cell.length_c   1.000
_cell.angle_alpha   90.00
_cell.angle_beta   90.00
_cell.angle_gamma   90.00
#
_symmetry.space_group_name_H-M   'P 1'
#
loop_
_entity.id
_entity.type
_entity.pdbx_description
1 polymer ?
#
loop_
_entity_poly.entity_id
_entity_poly.type
_entity_poly.pdbx_seq_one_letter_code
_entity_poly.pdbx_strand_id
1 'polypeptide(L)'
;MKAFFSSSLARGLFWQLVGTLAGAGLVTGIRALMGLSITDTFFFTEPAWVLGGFIGVLFFLVGSGVTSDWIKWMRGIDTPEHHEDHFAGAEKLLNVSLDHKVIGIQYTLVALALISIGGLFALIFRTELAASELQFLTTDLKLFGQNGPQLYNTLMSLHGMIMIVSILLGIAGIINYAVPLLLGAQDMAFPRLNAFSYWISVPAAVLLLSSLFLGGFDTGWTGYPPLSARAPVGMQMFFLGVFTAGWSSILGSLNVLVTVVRMRAKGMTAMRMP
;
A
#
# COMPACT_ATOMS: atom_id res chain seq x y z
N MET A 1 21.63 -8.06 -13.09
CA MET A 1 20.54 -7.11 -13.44
C MET A 1 19.31 -7.79 -14.07
N LYS A 2 19.43 -8.74 -15.01
CA LYS A 2 18.24 -9.40 -15.63
C LYS A 2 17.35 -10.20 -14.66
N ALA A 3 17.89 -10.76 -13.58
CA ALA A 3 17.12 -11.55 -12.61
C ALA A 3 16.38 -10.72 -11.54
N PHE A 4 16.78 -9.46 -11.29
CA PHE A 4 16.11 -8.62 -10.28
C PHE A 4 14.78 -8.05 -10.79
N PHE A 5 14.65 -7.90 -12.12
CA PHE A 5 13.45 -7.42 -12.79
C PHE A 5 12.52 -8.55 -13.26
N SER A 6 12.74 -9.79 -12.83
CA SER A 6 11.88 -10.91 -13.23
C SER A 6 10.49 -10.84 -12.58
N SER A 7 10.37 -10.26 -11.38
CA SER A 7 9.09 -10.12 -10.70
C SER A 7 8.44 -8.75 -10.90
N SER A 8 7.12 -8.76 -11.07
CA SER A 8 6.30 -7.55 -11.17
C SER A 8 6.41 -6.70 -9.91
N LEU A 9 6.52 -7.33 -8.74
CA LEU A 9 6.74 -6.63 -7.47
C LEU A 9 8.06 -5.87 -7.43
N ALA A 10 9.19 -6.52 -7.76
CA ALA A 10 10.50 -5.86 -7.74
C ALA A 10 10.57 -4.73 -8.77
N ARG A 11 10.03 -4.96 -9.97
CA ARG A 11 9.93 -3.94 -11.02
C ARG A 11 9.06 -2.76 -10.57
N GLY A 12 7.91 -3.04 -9.95
CA GLY A 12 7.01 -2.03 -9.39
C GLY A 12 7.71 -1.18 -8.33
N LEU A 13 8.36 -1.79 -7.33
CA LEU A 13 9.07 -1.07 -6.27
C LEU A 13 10.24 -0.23 -6.79
N PHE A 14 10.98 -0.74 -7.78
CA PHE A 14 12.02 0.03 -8.45
C PHE A 14 11.44 1.28 -9.13
N TRP A 15 10.36 1.12 -9.90
CA TRP A 15 9.72 2.26 -10.56
C TRP A 15 9.05 3.20 -9.58
N GLN A 16 8.55 2.71 -8.43
CA GLN A 16 8.06 3.57 -7.36
C GLN A 16 9.15 4.52 -6.89
N LEU A 17 10.35 4.00 -6.60
CA LEU A 17 11.48 4.81 -6.18
C LEU A 17 11.86 5.84 -7.26
N VAL A 18 11.99 5.39 -8.51
CA VAL A 18 12.31 6.28 -9.65
C VAL A 18 11.25 7.37 -9.83
N GLY A 19 9.97 7.01 -9.75
CA GLY A 19 8.86 7.95 -9.86
C GLY A 19 8.84 8.95 -8.71
N THR A 20 9.12 8.50 -7.48
CA THR A 20 9.24 9.39 -6.32
C THR A 20 10.36 10.41 -6.51
N LEU A 21 11.54 9.96 -6.97
CA LEU A 21 12.67 10.85 -7.23
C LEU A 21 12.39 11.81 -8.40
N ALA A 22 11.75 11.34 -9.47
CA ALA A 22 11.39 12.17 -10.60
C ALA A 22 10.37 13.26 -10.22
N GLY A 23 9.33 12.88 -9.47
CA GLY A 23 8.32 13.82 -8.97
C GLY A 23 8.89 14.84 -7.99
N ALA A 24 9.72 14.39 -7.04
CA ALA A 24 10.41 15.29 -6.12
C ALA A 24 11.37 16.23 -6.87
N GLY A 25 12.11 15.71 -7.85
CA GLY A 25 12.99 16.49 -8.71
C GLY A 25 12.27 17.56 -9.51
N LEU A 26 11.07 17.27 -10.04
CA LEU A 26 10.24 18.23 -10.75
C LEU A 26 9.87 19.42 -9.85
N VAL A 27 9.35 19.16 -8.64
CA VAL A 27 9.01 20.23 -7.69
C VAL A 27 10.25 21.00 -7.28
N THR A 28 11.35 20.29 -7.01
CA THR A 28 12.63 20.91 -6.63
C THR A 28 13.14 21.84 -7.72
N GLY A 29 13.05 21.45 -8.99
CA GLY A 29 13.42 22.28 -10.14
C GLY A 29 12.54 23.53 -10.27
N ILE A 30 11.22 23.38 -10.14
CA ILE A 30 10.28 24.52 -10.16
C ILE A 30 10.60 25.50 -9.02
N ARG A 31 10.85 24.99 -7.82
CA ARG A 31 11.21 25.82 -6.65
C ARG A 31 12.54 26.54 -6.86
N ALA A 32 13.53 25.88 -7.45
CA ALA A 32 14.80 26.50 -7.80
C ALA A 32 14.61 27.67 -8.77
N LEU A 33 13.78 27.50 -9.81
CA LEU A 33 13.45 28.56 -10.76
C LEU A 33 12.69 29.74 -10.12
N MET A 34 11.94 29.47 -9.05
CA MET A 34 11.23 30.49 -8.26
C MET A 34 12.12 31.15 -7.19
N GLY A 35 13.39 30.77 -7.04
CA GLY A 35 14.28 31.27 -6.00
C GLY A 35 13.89 30.83 -4.58
N LEU A 36 13.11 29.74 -4.45
CA LEU A 36 12.69 29.17 -3.17
C LEU A 36 13.68 28.13 -2.65
N SER A 37 13.55 27.74 -1.38
CA SER A 37 14.35 26.66 -0.80
C SER A 37 14.12 25.34 -1.55
N ILE A 38 15.20 24.67 -1.92
CA ILE A 38 15.18 23.41 -2.68
C ILE A 38 15.29 22.16 -1.81
N THR A 39 15.86 22.31 -0.60
CA THR A 39 16.07 21.22 0.34
C THR A 39 15.47 21.53 1.70
N ASP A 40 15.18 20.48 2.45
CA ASP A 40 14.68 20.55 3.83
C ASP A 40 15.32 19.42 4.67
N THR A 41 14.88 19.25 5.92
CA THR A 41 15.36 18.29 6.92
C THR A 41 15.50 16.87 6.37
N PHE A 42 14.61 16.46 5.48
CA PHE A 42 14.62 15.14 4.84
C PHE A 42 14.99 15.20 3.36
N PHE A 43 16.05 15.97 3.04
CA PHE A 43 16.57 16.19 1.68
C PHE A 43 15.65 17.01 0.78
N PHE A 44 14.46 16.52 0.45
CA PHE A 44 13.46 17.26 -0.31
C PHE A 44 12.52 18.07 0.60
N THR A 45 11.98 19.16 0.05
CA THR A 45 10.89 19.92 0.71
C THR A 45 9.61 19.11 0.81
N GLU A 46 8.75 19.43 1.78
CA GLU A 46 7.47 18.73 1.99
C GLU A 46 6.62 18.61 0.70
N PRO A 47 6.40 19.67 -0.10
CA PRO A 47 5.63 19.54 -1.35
C PRO A 47 6.29 18.61 -2.37
N ALA A 48 7.63 18.56 -2.39
CA ALA A 48 8.38 17.66 -3.28
C ALA A 48 8.23 16.20 -2.84
N TRP A 49 8.22 15.91 -1.54
CA TRP A 49 7.90 14.59 -1.01
C TRP A 49 6.46 14.17 -1.32
N VAL A 50 5.49 15.08 -1.18
CA VAL A 50 4.07 14.80 -1.47
C VAL A 50 3.87 14.44 -2.95
N LEU A 51 4.34 15.30 -3.87
CA LEU A 51 4.19 15.03 -5.29
C LEU A 51 5.02 13.81 -5.72
N GLY A 52 6.23 13.67 -5.17
CA GLY A 52 7.07 12.50 -5.36
C GLY A 52 6.34 11.22 -4.99
N GLY A 53 5.83 11.12 -3.76
CA GLY A 53 5.09 9.95 -3.29
C GLY A 53 3.89 9.60 -4.19
N PHE A 54 3.11 10.60 -4.60
CA PHE A 54 2.00 10.41 -5.53
C PHE A 54 2.44 9.89 -6.91
N ILE A 55 3.45 10.52 -7.53
CA ILE A 55 3.99 10.07 -8.83
C ILE A 55 4.63 8.69 -8.70
N GLY A 56 5.28 8.40 -7.57
CA GLY A 56 5.82 7.10 -7.24
C GLY A 56 4.76 6.00 -7.27
N VAL A 57 3.57 6.24 -6.70
CA VAL A 57 2.44 5.29 -6.80
C VAL A 57 2.06 5.03 -8.26
N LEU A 58 1.95 6.07 -9.09
CA LEU A 58 1.62 5.91 -10.50
C LEU A 58 2.67 5.10 -11.26
N PHE A 59 3.95 5.40 -11.01
CA PHE A 59 5.06 4.66 -11.61
C PHE A 59 5.13 3.23 -11.11
N PHE A 60 4.77 2.95 -9.86
CA PHE A 60 4.62 1.59 -9.35
C PHE A 60 3.57 0.82 -10.17
N LEU A 61 2.40 1.41 -10.40
CA LEU A 61 1.28 0.75 -11.10
C LEU A 61 1.58 0.52 -12.59
N VAL A 62 2.30 1.43 -13.23
CA VAL A 62 2.79 1.24 -14.61
C VAL A 62 3.92 0.22 -14.63
N GLY A 63 4.88 0.37 -13.72
CA GLY A 63 6.06 -0.46 -13.59
C GLY A 63 5.78 -1.90 -13.19
N SER A 64 4.76 -2.17 -12.37
CA SER A 64 4.37 -3.54 -12.03
C SER A 64 3.79 -4.28 -13.24
N GLY A 65 3.23 -3.54 -14.21
CA GLY A 65 2.59 -4.09 -15.41
C GLY A 65 1.10 -4.40 -15.21
N VAL A 66 0.52 -4.07 -14.05
CA VAL A 66 -0.92 -4.28 -13.80
C VAL A 66 -1.80 -3.43 -14.73
N THR A 67 -1.25 -2.33 -15.25
CA THR A 67 -1.93 -1.46 -16.22
C THR A 67 -1.65 -1.80 -17.68
N SER A 68 -0.82 -2.83 -17.94
CA SER A 68 -0.31 -3.13 -19.29
C SER A 68 -1.42 -3.46 -20.29
N ASP A 69 -2.50 -4.10 -19.84
CA ASP A 69 -3.59 -4.50 -20.73
C ASP A 69 -4.49 -3.33 -21.11
N TRP A 70 -4.73 -2.36 -20.21
CA TRP A 70 -5.38 -1.09 -20.58
C TRP A 70 -4.52 -0.28 -21.55
N ILE A 71 -3.19 -0.31 -21.39
CA ILE A 71 -2.26 0.36 -22.33
C ILE A 71 -2.32 -0.30 -23.71
N LYS A 72 -2.42 -1.62 -23.78
CA LYS A 72 -2.60 -2.36 -25.04
C LYS A 72 -3.93 -2.03 -25.71
N TRP A 73 -5.03 -1.95 -24.94
CA TRP A 73 -6.34 -1.53 -25.46
C TRP A 73 -6.32 -0.12 -26.05
N MET A 74 -5.65 0.84 -25.39
CA MET A 74 -5.48 2.19 -25.94
C MET A 74 -4.73 2.20 -27.29
N ARG A 75 -3.97 1.14 -27.59
CA ARG A 75 -3.26 0.96 -28.86
C ARG A 75 -4.02 0.08 -29.86
N GLY A 76 -5.24 -0.32 -29.56
CA GLY A 76 -6.05 -1.22 -30.38
C GLY A 76 -5.57 -2.68 -30.39
N ILE A 77 -4.79 -3.08 -29.38
CA ILE A 77 -4.32 -4.46 -29.24
C ILE A 77 -5.28 -5.18 -28.29
N ASP A 78 -5.98 -6.19 -28.81
CA ASP A 78 -6.86 -7.04 -28.00
C ASP A 78 -6.06 -7.87 -27.00
N THR A 79 -6.57 -7.95 -25.78
CA THR A 79 -6.00 -8.78 -24.71
C THR A 79 -7.08 -9.72 -24.20
N PRO A 80 -7.06 -11.01 -24.62
CA PRO A 80 -8.00 -11.99 -24.10
C PRO A 80 -7.89 -12.09 -22.58
N GLU A 81 -8.96 -12.45 -21.90
CA GLU A 81 -8.87 -12.88 -20.51
C GLU A 81 -8.30 -14.30 -20.48
N HIS A 82 -7.23 -14.50 -19.71
CA HIS A 82 -6.58 -15.79 -19.55
C HIS A 82 -6.82 -16.21 -18.10
N HIS A 83 -7.49 -17.34 -17.88
CA HIS A 83 -7.75 -17.86 -16.53
C HIS A 83 -6.57 -18.66 -15.95
N GLU A 84 -5.62 -19.05 -16.80
CA GLU A 84 -4.41 -19.76 -16.40
C GLU A 84 -3.20 -18.84 -16.45
N ASP A 85 -2.53 -18.69 -15.32
CA ASP A 85 -1.32 -17.89 -15.23
C ASP A 85 -0.13 -18.66 -15.79
N HIS A 86 0.69 -17.98 -16.59
CA HIS A 86 1.90 -18.54 -17.19
C HIS A 86 3.01 -18.86 -16.17
N PHE A 87 2.86 -18.40 -14.92
CA PHE A 87 3.85 -18.55 -13.85
C PHE A 87 3.48 -19.70 -12.90
N ALA A 88 4.46 -20.52 -12.55
CA ALA A 88 4.28 -21.66 -11.66
C ALA A 88 4.79 -21.37 -10.23
N GLY A 89 4.12 -21.93 -9.23
CA GLY A 89 4.57 -21.90 -7.83
C GLY A 89 4.63 -20.49 -7.22
N ALA A 90 5.70 -20.20 -6.46
CA ALA A 90 5.84 -18.95 -5.72
C ALA A 90 6.02 -17.71 -6.62
N GLU A 91 6.49 -17.88 -7.86
CA GLU A 91 6.67 -16.78 -8.81
C GLU A 91 5.33 -16.12 -9.18
N LYS A 92 4.24 -16.90 -9.16
CA LYS A 92 2.88 -16.41 -9.38
C LYS A 92 2.46 -15.34 -8.37
N LEU A 93 2.93 -15.47 -7.13
CA LEU A 93 2.59 -14.54 -6.03
C LEU A 93 3.32 -13.19 -6.15
N LEU A 94 4.46 -13.16 -6.84
CA LEU A 94 5.25 -11.94 -7.05
C LEU A 94 4.90 -11.23 -8.36
N ASN A 95 4.03 -11.83 -9.17
CA ASN A 95 3.63 -11.34 -10.48
C ASN A 95 2.15 -11.00 -10.55
N VAL A 96 1.79 -10.16 -11.52
CA VAL A 96 0.39 -9.82 -11.77
C VAL A 96 -0.35 -11.09 -12.23
N SER A 97 -1.45 -11.39 -11.53
CA SER A 97 -2.31 -12.54 -11.77
C SER A 97 -3.75 -12.04 -11.88
N LEU A 98 -4.57 -12.69 -12.72
CA LEU A 98 -6.00 -12.39 -12.82
C LEU A 98 -6.86 -13.34 -11.96
N ASP A 99 -6.33 -14.52 -11.63
CA ASP A 99 -7.00 -15.52 -10.79
C ASP A 99 -7.29 -14.97 -9.37
N HIS A 100 -8.57 -14.87 -9.02
CA HIS A 100 -9.02 -14.40 -7.71
C HIS A 100 -8.45 -15.19 -6.52
N LYS A 101 -8.16 -16.49 -6.69
CA LYS A 101 -7.55 -17.32 -5.63
C LYS A 101 -6.15 -16.82 -5.30
N VAL A 102 -5.39 -16.47 -6.33
CA VAL A 102 -4.01 -16.01 -6.18
C VAL A 102 -3.97 -14.60 -5.65
N ILE A 103 -4.86 -13.74 -6.14
CA ILE A 103 -5.05 -12.40 -5.57
C ILE A 103 -5.42 -12.50 -4.08
N GLY A 104 -6.28 -13.45 -3.70
CA GLY A 104 -6.63 -13.71 -2.30
C GLY A 104 -5.42 -14.09 -1.44
N ILE A 105 -4.54 -14.96 -1.94
CA ILE A 105 -3.29 -15.32 -1.26
C ILE A 105 -2.33 -14.12 -1.20
N GLN A 106 -2.21 -13.37 -2.28
CA GLN A 106 -1.38 -12.15 -2.37
C GLN A 106 -1.77 -11.10 -1.32
N TYR A 107 -3.07 -10.81 -1.17
CA TYR A 107 -3.59 -9.96 -0.10
C TYR A 107 -3.23 -10.50 1.29
N THR A 108 -3.43 -11.81 1.50
CA THR A 108 -3.15 -12.47 2.79
C THR A 108 -1.68 -12.37 3.17
N LEU A 109 -0.76 -12.55 2.21
CA LEU A 109 0.68 -12.45 2.47
C LEU A 109 1.10 -11.03 2.84
N VAL A 110 0.57 -10.01 2.16
CA VAL A 110 0.84 -8.61 2.52
C VAL A 110 0.26 -8.28 3.88
N ALA A 111 -0.97 -8.76 4.18
CA ALA A 111 -1.57 -8.60 5.49
C ALA A 111 -0.72 -9.22 6.60
N LEU A 112 -0.19 -10.44 6.41
CA LEU A 112 0.69 -11.11 7.36
C LEU A 112 2.06 -10.42 7.50
N ALA A 113 2.60 -9.84 6.43
CA ALA A 113 3.82 -9.04 6.53
C ALA A 113 3.57 -7.77 7.38
N LEU A 114 2.46 -7.08 7.12
CA LEU A 114 2.10 -5.86 7.84
C LEU A 114 1.72 -6.12 9.30
N ILE A 115 1.00 -7.21 9.61
CA ILE A 115 0.68 -7.56 11.00
C ILE A 115 1.95 -7.89 11.78
N SER A 116 2.94 -8.49 11.14
CA SER A 116 4.24 -8.80 11.77
C SER A 116 5.01 -7.52 12.08
N ILE A 117 5.04 -6.55 11.15
CA ILE A 117 5.70 -5.25 11.36
C ILE A 117 4.95 -4.43 12.42
N GLY A 118 3.62 -4.34 12.34
CA GLY A 118 2.81 -3.65 13.33
C GLY A 118 2.93 -4.31 14.72
N GLY A 119 2.92 -5.64 14.78
CA GLY A 119 3.16 -6.40 15.99
C GLY A 119 4.54 -6.12 16.60
N LEU A 120 5.59 -6.03 15.77
CA LEU A 120 6.92 -5.65 16.23
C LEU A 120 6.95 -4.25 16.85
N PHE A 121 6.29 -3.26 16.23
CA PHE A 121 6.16 -1.93 16.84
C PHE A 121 5.47 -1.98 18.20
N ALA A 122 4.44 -2.83 18.34
CA ALA A 122 3.78 -3.05 19.62
C ALA A 122 4.66 -3.68 20.67
N LEU A 123 5.46 -4.68 20.30
CA LEU A 123 6.42 -5.27 21.24
C LEU A 123 7.40 -4.22 21.75
N ILE A 124 7.90 -3.34 20.87
CA ILE A 124 8.82 -2.26 21.26
C ILE A 124 8.17 -1.33 22.29
N PHE A 125 7.04 -0.69 21.99
CA PHE A 125 6.46 0.25 22.96
C PHE A 125 5.91 -0.44 24.22
N ARG A 126 5.53 -1.73 24.15
CA ARG A 126 5.13 -2.50 25.33
C ARG A 126 6.30 -2.83 26.23
N THR A 127 7.47 -3.12 25.67
CA THR A 127 8.68 -3.34 26.47
C THR A 127 9.18 -2.07 27.15
N GLU A 128 8.98 -0.89 26.54
CA GLU A 128 9.27 0.39 27.20
C GLU A 128 8.31 0.60 28.39
N LEU A 129 7.03 0.27 28.24
CA LEU A 129 6.04 0.37 29.32
C LEU A 129 6.17 -0.72 30.41
N ALA A 130 7.17 -1.59 30.36
CA ALA A 130 7.31 -2.68 31.32
C ALA A 130 7.75 -2.20 32.72
N ALA A 131 8.39 -1.03 32.81
CA ALA A 131 8.75 -0.37 34.05
C ALA A 131 8.46 1.13 33.96
N SER A 132 8.51 1.84 35.08
CA SER A 132 8.48 3.30 35.08
C SER A 132 9.79 3.90 34.56
N GLU A 133 9.76 5.17 34.18
CA GLU A 133 10.86 5.92 33.55
C GLU A 133 11.16 5.48 32.11
N LEU A 134 12.23 6.02 31.50
CA LEU A 134 12.65 5.68 30.14
C LEU A 134 13.77 4.62 30.21
N GLN A 135 13.60 3.51 29.52
CA GLN A 135 14.53 2.37 29.59
C GLN A 135 15.44 2.34 28.37
N PHE A 136 14.87 2.33 27.16
CA PHE A 136 15.65 2.29 25.92
C PHE A 136 15.18 3.32 24.88
N LEU A 137 13.94 3.80 24.93
CA LEU A 137 13.50 4.97 24.16
C LEU A 137 13.86 6.27 24.89
N THR A 138 15.15 6.42 25.20
CA THR A 138 15.67 7.57 25.96
C THR A 138 15.74 8.85 25.12
N THR A 139 15.85 10.00 25.79
CA THR A 139 15.98 11.31 25.13
C THR A 139 17.25 11.44 24.29
N ASP A 140 18.28 10.67 24.61
CA ASP A 140 19.57 10.69 23.90
C ASP A 140 19.58 9.82 22.64
N LEU A 141 18.66 8.87 22.54
CA LEU A 141 18.46 8.07 21.33
C LEU A 141 18.05 8.99 20.18
N LYS A 142 18.75 8.90 19.04
CA LYS A 142 18.38 9.61 17.80
C LYS A 142 18.30 8.62 16.65
N LEU A 143 17.11 8.41 16.12
CA LEU A 143 16.87 7.52 15.00
C LEU A 143 15.86 8.16 14.03
N PHE A 144 16.16 8.15 12.74
CA PHE A 144 15.28 8.69 11.69
C PHE A 144 14.80 10.14 11.93
N GLY A 145 15.66 10.97 12.54
CA GLY A 145 15.33 12.36 12.89
C GLY A 145 14.44 12.52 14.12
N GLN A 146 14.26 11.47 14.93
CA GLN A 146 13.40 11.46 16.11
C GLN A 146 14.20 11.12 17.37
N ASN A 147 13.86 11.72 18.51
CA ASN A 147 14.33 11.27 19.81
C ASN A 147 13.48 10.09 20.34
N GLY A 148 13.89 9.44 21.44
CA GLY A 148 13.18 8.29 21.99
C GLY A 148 11.67 8.50 22.23
N PRO A 149 11.26 9.57 22.95
CA PRO A 149 9.83 9.87 23.14
C PRO A 149 9.05 10.15 21.83
N GLN A 150 9.67 10.83 20.86
CA GLN A 150 9.06 11.03 19.54
C GLN A 150 8.89 9.70 18.80
N LEU A 151 9.92 8.85 18.84
CA LEU A 151 9.89 7.53 18.21
C LEU A 151 8.81 6.66 18.86
N TYR A 152 8.62 6.72 20.18
CA TYR A 152 7.52 6.05 20.87
C TYR A 152 6.16 6.44 20.28
N ASN A 153 5.89 7.74 20.16
CA ASN A 153 4.64 8.25 19.60
C ASN A 153 4.45 7.82 18.14
N THR A 154 5.51 7.84 17.35
CA THR A 154 5.50 7.36 15.96
C THR A 154 5.22 5.88 15.86
N LEU A 155 5.86 5.04 16.68
CA LEU A 155 5.64 3.59 16.68
C LEU A 155 4.20 3.25 17.11
N MET A 156 3.67 3.93 18.11
CA MET A 156 2.26 3.81 18.52
C MET A 156 1.30 4.19 17.39
N SER A 157 1.56 5.31 16.72
CA SER A 157 0.71 5.83 15.65
C SER A 157 0.74 4.92 14.42
N LEU A 158 1.94 4.48 14.03
CA LEU A 158 2.15 3.54 12.92
C LEU A 158 1.58 2.16 13.19
N HIS A 159 1.75 1.65 14.42
CA HIS A 159 1.12 0.40 14.83
C HIS A 159 -0.38 0.46 14.57
N GLY A 160 -1.07 1.48 15.10
CA GLY A 160 -2.52 1.63 14.91
C GLY A 160 -2.93 1.60 13.44
N MET A 161 -2.29 2.42 12.60
CA MET A 161 -2.65 2.50 11.19
C MET A 161 -2.31 1.22 10.40
N ILE A 162 -1.12 0.65 10.61
CA ILE A 162 -0.68 -0.56 9.90
C ILE A 162 -1.56 -1.77 10.27
N MET A 163 -1.98 -1.88 11.54
CA MET A 163 -2.89 -2.94 11.96
C MET A 163 -4.26 -2.81 11.29
N ILE A 164 -4.79 -1.58 11.15
CA ILE A 164 -6.05 -1.33 10.41
C ILE A 164 -5.90 -1.78 8.96
N VAL A 165 -4.84 -1.34 8.26
CA VAL A 165 -4.61 -1.73 6.87
C VAL A 165 -4.43 -3.24 6.73
N SER A 166 -3.63 -3.85 7.62
CA SER A 166 -3.39 -5.29 7.62
C SER A 166 -4.69 -6.09 7.74
N ILE A 167 -5.57 -5.73 8.70
CA ILE A 167 -6.85 -6.42 8.89
C ILE A 167 -7.75 -6.26 7.66
N LEU A 168 -7.83 -5.05 7.09
CA LEU A 168 -8.60 -4.79 5.87
C LEU A 168 -8.11 -5.63 4.69
N LEU A 169 -6.78 -5.72 4.49
CA LEU A 169 -6.20 -6.57 3.46
C LEU A 169 -6.41 -8.06 3.73
N GLY A 170 -6.35 -8.50 4.99
CA GLY A 170 -6.62 -9.89 5.36
C GLY A 170 -8.06 -10.29 5.05
N ILE A 171 -9.02 -9.44 5.39
CA ILE A 171 -10.44 -9.62 5.05
C ILE A 171 -10.61 -9.62 3.53
N ALA A 172 -9.98 -8.67 2.81
CA ALA A 172 -10.01 -8.64 1.35
C ALA A 172 -9.44 -9.93 0.74
N GLY A 173 -8.39 -10.50 1.32
CA GLY A 173 -7.80 -11.76 0.89
C GLY A 173 -8.78 -12.94 1.00
N ILE A 174 -9.44 -13.06 2.15
CA ILE A 174 -10.48 -14.07 2.37
C ILE A 174 -11.64 -13.89 1.39
N ILE A 175 -12.12 -12.65 1.23
CA ILE A 175 -13.23 -12.33 0.31
C ILE A 175 -12.88 -12.73 -1.13
N ASN A 176 -11.70 -12.34 -1.60
CA ASN A 176 -11.24 -12.66 -2.95
C ASN A 176 -11.12 -14.16 -3.18
N TYR A 177 -10.63 -14.90 -2.18
CA TYR A 177 -10.47 -16.34 -2.30
C TYR A 177 -11.82 -17.07 -2.25
N ALA A 178 -12.65 -16.77 -1.25
CA ALA A 178 -13.81 -17.57 -0.90
C ALA A 178 -15.09 -17.16 -1.63
N VAL A 179 -15.35 -15.86 -1.84
CA VAL A 179 -16.67 -15.40 -2.32
C VAL A 179 -17.02 -15.98 -3.70
N PRO A 180 -16.16 -15.95 -4.72
CA PRO A 180 -16.51 -16.57 -6.01
C PRO A 180 -16.84 -18.05 -5.87
N LEU A 181 -16.08 -18.79 -5.05
CA LEU A 181 -16.30 -20.23 -4.80
C LEU A 181 -17.65 -20.48 -4.13
N LEU A 182 -17.99 -19.70 -3.11
CA LEU A 182 -19.25 -19.81 -2.36
C LEU A 182 -20.48 -19.51 -3.23
N LEU A 183 -20.34 -18.63 -4.22
CA LEU A 183 -21.41 -18.27 -5.15
C LEU A 183 -21.51 -19.21 -6.36
N GLY A 184 -20.53 -20.11 -6.54
CA GLY A 184 -20.40 -20.94 -7.74
C GLY A 184 -20.00 -20.14 -8.99
N ALA A 185 -19.37 -18.98 -8.81
CA ALA A 185 -18.81 -18.15 -9.88
C ALA A 185 -17.42 -18.66 -10.27
N GLN A 186 -17.08 -18.54 -11.56
CA GLN A 186 -15.75 -18.92 -12.05
C GLN A 186 -14.64 -17.96 -11.58
N ASP A 187 -14.96 -16.67 -11.47
CA ASP A 187 -14.05 -15.60 -11.05
C ASP A 187 -14.85 -14.40 -10.51
N MET A 188 -14.16 -13.32 -10.14
CA MET A 188 -14.75 -12.01 -9.83
C MET A 188 -15.29 -11.32 -11.09
N ALA A 189 -16.25 -10.40 -10.93
CA ALA A 189 -16.91 -9.71 -12.04
C ALA A 189 -15.96 -8.92 -12.95
N PHE A 190 -14.94 -8.31 -12.36
CA PHE A 190 -13.91 -7.58 -13.08
C PHE A 190 -12.52 -8.09 -12.67
N PRO A 191 -12.00 -9.18 -13.27
CA PRO A 191 -10.72 -9.78 -12.86
C PRO A 191 -9.54 -8.80 -12.93
N ARG A 192 -9.48 -7.99 -13.99
CA ARG A 192 -8.43 -6.96 -14.17
C ARG A 192 -8.48 -5.86 -13.12
N LEU A 193 -9.69 -5.39 -12.80
CA LEU A 193 -9.90 -4.41 -11.74
C LEU A 193 -9.55 -5.00 -10.38
N ASN A 194 -9.79 -6.30 -10.18
CA ASN A 194 -9.44 -7.02 -8.98
C ASN A 194 -7.93 -7.02 -8.73
N ALA A 195 -7.16 -7.41 -9.75
CA ALA A 195 -5.70 -7.37 -9.72
C ALA A 195 -5.21 -5.94 -9.44
N PHE A 196 -5.74 -4.96 -10.17
CA PHE A 196 -5.39 -3.55 -9.96
C PHE A 196 -5.66 -3.06 -8.53
N SER A 197 -6.80 -3.44 -7.95
CA SER A 197 -7.13 -3.11 -6.56
C SER A 197 -6.06 -3.66 -5.61
N TYR A 198 -5.60 -4.90 -5.79
CA TYR A 198 -4.52 -5.46 -4.98
C TYR A 198 -3.21 -4.68 -5.17
N TRP A 199 -2.82 -4.43 -6.41
CA TRP A 199 -1.54 -3.78 -6.71
C TRP A 199 -1.48 -2.32 -6.26
N ILE A 200 -2.60 -1.65 -5.97
CA ILE A 200 -2.62 -0.34 -5.30
C ILE A 200 -2.23 -0.45 -3.81
N SER A 201 -2.56 -1.56 -3.14
CA SER A 201 -2.28 -1.73 -1.70
C SER A 201 -0.79 -1.79 -1.36
N VAL A 202 0.03 -2.29 -2.29
CA VAL A 202 1.48 -2.44 -2.10
C VAL A 202 2.19 -1.08 -1.96
N PRO A 203 2.08 -0.13 -2.90
CA PRO A 203 2.72 1.18 -2.75
C PRO A 203 2.09 1.99 -1.61
N ALA A 204 0.81 1.75 -1.26
CA ALA A 204 0.19 2.34 -0.07
C ALA A 204 0.90 1.90 1.22
N ALA A 205 1.19 0.61 1.36
CA ALA A 205 1.93 0.07 2.49
C ALA A 205 3.36 0.63 2.57
N VAL A 206 4.04 0.77 1.41
CA VAL A 206 5.37 1.39 1.34
C VAL A 206 5.32 2.85 1.80
N LEU A 207 4.32 3.63 1.36
CA LEU A 207 4.14 5.01 1.81
C LEU A 207 3.91 5.08 3.33
N LEU A 208 3.02 4.26 3.89
CA LEU A 208 2.78 4.22 5.33
C LEU A 208 4.07 3.92 6.12
N LEU A 209 4.83 2.90 5.71
CA LEU A 209 6.09 2.54 6.36
C LEU A 209 7.18 3.60 6.16
N SER A 210 7.17 4.31 5.03
CA SER A 210 8.12 5.39 4.76
C SER A 210 8.01 6.56 5.76
N SER A 211 6.83 6.74 6.37
CA SER A 211 6.62 7.79 7.37
C SER A 211 7.61 7.69 8.54
N LEU A 212 7.99 6.48 8.96
CA LEU A 212 8.97 6.25 10.03
C LEU A 212 10.32 6.90 9.72
N PHE A 213 10.75 6.82 8.46
CA PHE A 213 12.05 7.32 8.00
C PHE A 213 12.06 8.82 7.71
N LEU A 214 10.87 9.44 7.64
CA LEU A 214 10.67 10.84 7.30
C LEU A 214 10.20 11.66 8.52
N GLY A 215 10.74 11.33 9.69
CA GLY A 215 10.45 12.02 10.95
C GLY A 215 9.23 11.53 11.70
N GLY A 216 8.52 10.53 11.17
CA GLY A 216 7.36 9.94 11.83
C GLY A 216 6.15 10.87 11.89
N PHE A 217 5.20 10.50 12.74
CA PHE A 217 4.04 11.31 13.09
C PHE A 217 3.50 10.88 14.45
N ASP A 218 3.08 11.84 15.27
CA ASP A 218 2.70 11.66 16.67
C ASP A 218 1.21 11.87 16.93
N THR A 219 0.40 11.92 15.87
CA THR A 219 -1.03 12.23 15.95
C THR A 219 -1.90 11.05 16.34
N GLY A 220 -1.32 9.86 16.52
CA GLY A 220 -2.06 8.61 16.47
C GLY A 220 -2.59 8.34 15.06
N TRP A 221 -3.27 7.19 14.90
CA TRP A 221 -3.92 6.79 13.65
C TRP A 221 -5.11 7.70 13.25
N THR A 222 -5.57 8.55 14.17
CA THR A 222 -6.72 9.45 13.95
C THR A 222 -6.35 10.72 13.18
N GLY A 223 -5.12 11.23 13.30
CA GLY A 223 -4.65 12.36 12.50
C GLY A 223 -5.27 13.72 12.84
N TYR A 224 -5.67 13.95 14.10
CA TYR A 224 -6.41 15.18 14.48
C TYR A 224 -5.59 16.48 14.32
N PRO A 225 -6.20 17.54 13.76
CA PRO A 225 -5.69 18.90 13.88
C PRO A 225 -5.79 19.42 15.33
N PRO A 226 -4.93 20.38 15.74
CA PRO A 226 -3.89 21.03 14.94
C PRO A 226 -2.59 20.24 14.85
N LEU A 227 -2.45 19.11 15.56
CA LEU A 227 -1.20 18.37 15.65
C LEU A 227 -0.77 17.83 14.28
N SER A 228 -1.71 17.30 13.49
CA SER A 228 -1.42 16.84 12.13
C SER A 228 -0.96 17.94 11.17
N ALA A 229 -1.37 19.19 11.40
CA ALA A 229 -0.96 20.32 10.57
C ALA A 229 0.46 20.83 10.90
N ARG A 230 1.07 20.35 11.99
CA ARG A 230 2.41 20.75 12.45
C ARG A 230 3.39 19.57 12.47
N ALA A 231 2.94 18.39 12.07
CA ALA A 231 3.73 17.17 12.10
C ALA A 231 4.79 17.16 10.97
N PRO A 232 5.87 16.37 11.11
CA PRO A 232 6.88 16.21 10.07
C PRO A 232 6.34 15.64 8.76
N VAL A 233 7.19 15.58 7.73
CA VAL A 233 6.87 15.01 6.40
C VAL A 233 6.30 13.59 6.49
N GLY A 234 6.66 12.82 7.52
CA GLY A 234 6.08 11.51 7.79
C GLY A 234 4.54 11.52 7.87
N MET A 235 3.93 12.61 8.35
CA MET A 235 2.48 12.80 8.34
C MET A 235 1.88 12.81 6.93
N GLN A 236 2.60 13.40 5.97
CA GLN A 236 2.16 13.43 4.57
C GLN A 236 2.22 12.05 3.94
N MET A 237 3.23 11.24 4.28
CA MET A 237 3.31 9.86 3.81
C MET A 237 2.22 8.99 4.44
N PHE A 238 1.85 9.26 5.69
CA PHE A 238 0.66 8.68 6.32
C PHE A 238 -0.60 9.04 5.52
N PHE A 239 -0.85 10.32 5.23
CA PHE A 239 -2.03 10.74 4.47
C PHE A 239 -2.08 10.15 3.06
N LEU A 240 -0.97 10.18 2.31
CA LEU A 240 -0.90 9.58 0.98
C LEU A 240 -1.07 8.06 1.01
N GLY A 241 -0.50 7.40 2.02
CA GLY A 241 -0.66 5.96 2.23
C GLY A 241 -2.11 5.58 2.50
N VAL A 242 -2.80 6.29 3.40
CA VAL A 242 -4.23 6.11 3.68
C VAL A 242 -5.07 6.38 2.43
N PHE A 243 -4.81 7.48 1.72
CA PHE A 243 -5.53 7.84 0.49
C PHE A 243 -5.39 6.74 -0.59
N THR A 244 -4.17 6.24 -0.78
CA THR A 244 -3.88 5.20 -1.78
C THR A 244 -4.51 3.86 -1.37
N ALA A 245 -4.42 3.47 -0.09
CA ALA A 245 -5.10 2.29 0.43
C ALA A 245 -6.63 2.38 0.28
N GLY A 246 -7.19 3.59 0.43
CA GLY A 246 -8.62 3.85 0.20
C GLY A 246 -9.07 3.48 -1.21
N TRP A 247 -8.29 3.84 -2.24
CA TRP A 247 -8.59 3.47 -3.63
C TRP A 247 -8.58 1.96 -3.86
N SER A 248 -7.59 1.26 -3.30
CA SER A 248 -7.54 -0.21 -3.33
C SER A 248 -8.83 -0.82 -2.75
N SER A 249 -9.27 -0.32 -1.59
CA SER A 249 -10.48 -0.81 -0.92
C SER A 249 -11.75 -0.51 -1.73
N ILE A 250 -11.92 0.71 -2.24
CA ILE A 250 -13.15 1.11 -2.96
C ILE A 250 -13.33 0.24 -4.21
N LEU A 251 -12.27 0.08 -5.00
CA LEU A 251 -12.32 -0.71 -6.24
C LEU A 251 -12.54 -2.19 -5.96
N GLY A 252 -11.89 -2.74 -4.92
CA GLY A 252 -12.10 -4.11 -4.47
C GLY A 252 -13.55 -4.34 -4.02
N SER A 253 -14.09 -3.48 -3.16
CA SER A 253 -15.47 -3.59 -2.67
C SER A 253 -16.51 -3.46 -3.78
N LEU A 254 -16.30 -2.56 -4.75
CA LEU A 254 -17.17 -2.44 -5.92
C LEU A 254 -17.20 -3.74 -6.72
N ASN A 255 -16.04 -4.37 -6.93
CA ASN A 255 -15.95 -5.63 -7.65
C ASN A 255 -16.70 -6.75 -6.92
N VAL A 256 -16.49 -6.88 -5.60
CA VAL A 256 -17.20 -7.85 -4.75
C VAL A 256 -18.72 -7.65 -4.84
N LEU A 257 -19.19 -6.40 -4.73
CA LEU A 257 -20.62 -6.09 -4.82
C LEU A 257 -21.22 -6.59 -6.14
N VAL A 258 -20.55 -6.32 -7.27
CA VAL A 258 -21.03 -6.75 -8.58
C VAL A 258 -21.00 -8.27 -8.70
N THR A 259 -19.92 -8.94 -8.25
CA THR A 259 -19.81 -10.41 -8.23
C THR A 259 -21.00 -11.03 -7.48
N VAL A 260 -21.27 -10.56 -6.26
CA VAL A 260 -22.36 -11.08 -5.41
C VAL A 260 -23.74 -10.87 -6.05
N VAL A 261 -23.97 -9.71 -6.66
CA VAL A 261 -25.29 -9.40 -7.23
C VAL A 261 -25.53 -10.14 -8.54
N ARG A 262 -24.50 -10.27 -9.40
CA ARG A 262 -24.65 -10.65 -10.82
C ARG A 262 -24.12 -12.03 -11.20
N MET A 263 -23.21 -12.63 -10.44
CA MET A 263 -22.48 -13.85 -10.87
C MET A 263 -22.86 -15.12 -10.11
N ARG A 264 -23.96 -15.11 -9.38
CA ARG A 264 -24.44 -16.27 -8.62
C ARG A 264 -24.84 -17.43 -9.54
N ALA A 265 -24.59 -18.65 -9.08
CA ALA A 265 -25.05 -19.86 -9.74
C ALA A 265 -26.58 -19.85 -9.96
N LYS A 266 -27.02 -20.47 -11.06
CA LYS A 266 -28.44 -20.55 -11.42
C LYS A 266 -29.23 -21.24 -10.30
N GLY A 267 -30.28 -20.59 -9.80
CA GLY A 267 -31.13 -21.09 -8.71
C GLY A 267 -30.74 -20.58 -7.31
N MET A 268 -29.60 -19.90 -7.15
CA MET A 268 -29.21 -19.24 -5.91
C MET A 268 -29.88 -17.86 -5.79
N THR A 269 -30.87 -17.74 -4.91
CA THR A 269 -31.51 -16.46 -4.58
C THR A 269 -30.72 -15.70 -3.52
N ALA A 270 -30.99 -14.41 -3.35
CA ALA A 270 -30.29 -13.58 -2.34
C ALA A 270 -30.41 -14.13 -0.92
N MET A 271 -31.57 -14.70 -0.56
CA MET A 271 -31.83 -15.29 0.75
C MET A 271 -31.31 -16.74 0.90
N ARG A 272 -30.63 -17.27 -0.12
CA ARG A 272 -30.01 -18.60 -0.15
C ARG A 272 -28.50 -18.54 -0.40
N MET A 273 -27.89 -17.38 -0.16
CA MET A 273 -26.44 -17.24 -0.11
C MET A 273 -25.94 -17.67 1.29
N PRO A 274 -24.76 -18.32 1.39
CA PRO A 274 -24.16 -18.71 2.67
C PRO A 274 -23.77 -17.52 3.54
#